data_AF-I6LBC5-F1
#
_entry.id   AF-I6LBC5-F1
#
_cell.length_a   1.000
_cell.length_b   1.000
_cell.length_c   1.000
_cell.angle_alpha   90.00
_cell.angle_beta   90.00
_cell.angle_gamma   90.00
#
_symmetry.space_group_name_H-M   'P 1'
#
loop_
_entity.id
_entity.type
_entity.pdbx_description
1 polymer ?
#
loop_
_entity_poly.entity_id
_entity_poly.type
_entity_poly.pdbx_seq_one_letter_code
_entity_poly.pdbx_strand_id
1 'polypeptide(L)' 'ILFVNPGTTVSPDTFPMNLMLKASALTILFLWTRATYPRFRYDQLMHLLWKNFLPITLALFLWHVSFPTMLSGLPPQ' A
#
# COMPACT_ATOMS: atom_id res chain seq x y z
N ILE A 1 2.36 6.76 -12.63
CA ILE A 1 3.76 7.08 -12.97
C ILE A 1 4.19 8.50 -12.53
N LEU A 2 3.26 9.47 -12.43
CA LEU A 2 3.54 10.87 -12.09
C LEU A 2 4.02 11.13 -10.64
N PHE A 3 3.61 10.30 -9.66
CA PHE A 3 3.95 10.48 -8.23
C PHE A 3 5.24 9.76 -7.78
N VAL A 4 5.89 9.00 -8.66
CA VAL A 4 7.16 8.29 -8.40
C VAL A 4 8.27 8.82 -9.31
N ASN A 5 8.15 10.06 -9.77
CA ASN A 5 9.24 10.74 -10.44
C ASN A 5 9.96 11.59 -9.38
N PRO A 6 11.21 11.26 -8.98
CA PRO A 6 11.99 12.17 -8.17
C PRO A 6 12.30 13.35 -9.09
N GLY A 7 11.61 14.48 -8.91
CA GLY A 7 11.74 15.64 -9.78
C GLY A 7 13.22 16.00 -9.94
N THR A 8 13.74 15.84 -11.16
CA THR A 8 14.98 16.37 -11.80
C THR A 8 16.26 16.61 -10.99
N THR A 9 16.34 16.20 -9.72
CA THR A 9 17.38 16.61 -8.75
C THR A 9 18.19 15.44 -8.23
N VAL A 10 17.80 14.20 -8.56
CA VAL A 10 18.46 12.97 -8.10
C VAL A 10 19.05 12.23 -9.29
N SER A 11 20.32 11.85 -9.19
CA SER A 11 21.05 11.12 -10.24
C SER A 11 20.29 9.85 -10.66
N PRO A 12 20.27 9.51 -11.96
CA PRO A 12 19.44 8.44 -12.52
C PRO A 12 19.74 7.06 -11.92
N ASP A 13 20.93 6.86 -11.36
CA ASP A 13 21.36 5.59 -10.72
C ASP A 13 20.69 5.33 -9.36
N THR A 14 20.17 6.36 -8.70
CA THR A 14 19.55 6.23 -7.37
C THR A 14 18.11 5.72 -7.43
N PHE A 15 17.41 5.89 -8.56
CA PHE A 15 16.05 5.40 -8.77
C PHE A 15 15.96 3.86 -8.70
N PRO A 16 16.74 3.08 -9.49
CA PRO A 16 16.71 1.63 -9.38
C PRO A 16 17.19 1.17 -7.99
N MET A 17 18.19 1.83 -7.40
CA MET A 17 18.66 1.53 -6.04
C MET A 17 17.53 1.67 -5.00
N ASN A 18 16.73 2.74 -5.07
CA ASN A 18 15.61 2.97 -4.16
C ASN A 18 14.50 1.93 -4.33
N LEU A 19 14.18 1.58 -5.58
CA LEU A 19 13.20 0.53 -5.88
C LEU A 19 13.66 -0.84 -5.35
N MET A 20 14.92 -1.20 -5.58
CA MET A 20 15.51 -2.46 -5.09
C MET A 20 15.54 -2.52 -3.56
N LEU A 21 15.84 -1.39 -2.89
CA LEU A 21 15.79 -1.29 -1.43
C LEU A 21 14.37 -1.47 -0.89
N LYS A 22 13.37 -0.80 -1.48
CA LYS A 22 11.96 -0.97 -1.10
C LYS A 22 11.49 -2.42 -1.30
N ALA A 23 11.86 -3.02 -2.44
CA ALA A 23 11.50 -4.40 -2.76
C ALA A 23 12.14 -5.41 -1.78
N SER A 24 13.42 -5.26 -1.45
CA SER A 24 14.10 -6.14 -0.47
C SER A 24 13.57 -5.95 0.95
N ALA A 25 13.21 -4.72 1.35
CA ALA A 25 12.54 -4.48 2.63
C ALA A 25 11.17 -5.19 2.70
N LEU A 26 10.40 -5.17 1.61
CA LEU A 26 9.11 -5.87 1.50
C LEU A 26 9.27 -7.40 1.59
N THR A 27 10.29 -7.98 0.95
CA THR A 27 10.51 -9.44 1.03
C THR A 27 10.94 -9.88 2.43
N ILE A 28 11.81 -9.11 3.10
CA ILE A 28 12.19 -9.38 4.50
C ILE A 28 10.97 -9.28 5.42
N LEU A 29 10.12 -8.25 5.24
CA LEU A 29 8.90 -8.09 6.01
C LEU A 29 7.91 -9.26 5.79
N PHE A 30 7.79 -9.75 4.56
CA PHE A 30 6.98 -10.94 4.26
C PHE A 30 7.54 -12.20 4.93
N LEU A 31 8.86 -12.38 4.91
CA LEU A 31 9.51 -13.51 5.56
C LEU A 31 9.37 -13.44 7.09
N TRP A 32 9.50 -12.25 7.67
CA TRP A 32 9.32 -12.00 9.10
C TRP A 32 7.88 -12.25 9.53
N THR A 33 6.89 -11.69 8.85
CA THR A 33 5.47 -11.93 9.18
C THR A 33 5.15 -13.43 9.16
N ARG A 34 5.66 -14.19 8.19
CA ARG A 34 5.54 -15.66 8.18
C ARG A 34 6.19 -16.33 9.41
N ALA A 35 7.34 -15.84 9.86
CA ALA A 35 8.05 -16.40 11.01
C ALA A 35 7.37 -16.06 12.36
N THR A 36 6.74 -14.90 12.47
CA THR A 36 6.13 -14.41 13.72
C THR A 36 4.69 -14.88 13.92
N TYR A 37 3.94 -15.14 12.85
CA TYR A 37 2.54 -15.55 12.98
C TYR A 37 2.37 -17.07 13.02
N PRO A 38 1.99 -17.66 14.18
CA PRO A 38 1.59 -19.07 14.25
C PRO A 38 0.25 -19.24 13.50
N ARG A 39 0.12 -20.32 12.73
CA ARG A 39 -0.96 -20.56 11.76
C ARG A 39 -2.36 -20.17 12.30
N PHE A 40 -3.00 -19.18 11.67
CA PHE A 40 -4.40 -18.85 11.93
C PHE A 40 -5.34 -19.83 11.20
N ARG A 41 -6.44 -20.21 11.85
CA ARG A 41 -7.49 -21.04 11.24
C ARG A 41 -8.21 -20.28 10.13
N TYR A 42 -8.69 -21.00 9.12
CA TYR A 42 -9.43 -20.44 7.99
C TYR A 42 -10.68 -19.65 8.43
N ASP A 43 -11.34 -20.11 9.50
CA ASP A 43 -12.54 -19.47 10.05
C ASP A 43 -12.24 -18.10 10.65
N GLN A 44 -11.09 -17.97 11.32
CA GLN A 44 -10.65 -16.70 11.90
C GLN A 44 -10.23 -15.73 10.80
N LEU A 45 -9.56 -16.21 9.75
CA LEU A 45 -9.20 -15.41 8.59
C LEU A 45 -10.45 -14.90 7.87
N MET A 46 -11.44 -15.76 7.63
CA MET A 46 -12.71 -15.37 7.01
C MET A 46 -13.43 -14.33 7.86
N HIS A 47 -13.53 -14.53 9.17
CA HIS A 47 -14.18 -13.53 10.02
C HIS A 47 -13.47 -12.17 9.99
N LEU A 48 -12.13 -12.17 10.02
CA LEU A 48 -11.34 -10.94 9.97
C LEU A 48 -11.49 -10.22 8.63
N LEU A 49 -11.46 -10.96 7.52
CA LEU A 49 -11.61 -10.39 6.18
C LEU A 49 -13.02 -9.84 5.95
N TRP A 50 -14.04 -10.62 6.29
CA TRP A 50 -15.44 -10.27 6.03
C TRP A 50 -15.98 -9.22 6.99
N LYS A 51 -15.58 -9.22 8.28
CA LYS A 51 -16.09 -8.26 9.26
C LYS A 51 -15.23 -7.02 9.43
N ASN A 52 -13.91 -7.10 9.30
CA ASN A 52 -13.04 -5.93 9.48
C ASN A 52 -12.56 -5.35 8.15
N PHE A 53 -11.99 -6.16 7.26
CA PHE A 53 -11.43 -5.61 6.01
C PHE A 53 -12.51 -5.03 5.10
N LEU A 54 -13.64 -5.71 4.92
CA LEU A 54 -14.69 -5.27 3.99
C LEU A 54 -15.30 -3.88 4.32
N PRO A 55 -15.73 -3.58 5.57
CA PRO A 55 -16.24 -2.23 5.87
C PRO A 55 -15.13 -1.18 5.85
N ILE A 56 -13.90 -1.52 6.23
CA ILE A 56 -12.76 -0.60 6.20
C ILE A 56 -12.40 -0.23 4.76
N THR A 57 -12.34 -1.21 3.84
CA THR A 57 -12.04 -0.93 2.43
C THR A 57 -13.13 -0.08 1.79
N LEU A 58 -14.40 -0.32 2.10
CA LEU A 58 -15.50 0.51 1.63
C LEU A 58 -15.42 1.95 2.17
N ALA A 59 -15.14 2.12 3.47
CA ALA A 59 -14.97 3.43 4.08
C ALA A 59 -13.76 4.18 3.49
N LEU A 60 -12.64 3.50 3.28
CA LEU A 60 -11.47 4.07 2.63
C LEU A 60 -11.75 4.43 1.18
N PHE A 61 -12.51 3.62 0.43
CA PHE A 61 -12.89 3.96 -0.94
C PHE A 61 -13.72 5.23 -0.99
N LEU A 62 -14.77 5.33 -0.15
CA LEU A 62 -15.58 6.54 -0.04
C LEU A 62 -14.75 7.76 0.38
N TRP A 63 -13.81 7.58 1.31
CA TRP A 63 -12.86 8.63 1.71
C TRP A 63 -11.98 9.08 0.55
N HIS A 64 -11.37 8.15 -0.19
CA HIS A 64 -10.48 8.48 -1.31
C HIS A 64 -11.22 9.09 -2.50
N VAL A 65 -12.53 8.89 -2.64
CA VAL A 65 -13.34 9.58 -3.64
C VAL A 65 -13.78 10.96 -3.16
N SER A 66 -14.18 11.08 -1.89
CA SER A 66 -14.63 12.35 -1.29
C SER A 66 -13.50 13.35 -1.05
N PHE A 67 -12.31 12.87 -0.69
CA PHE A 67 -11.17 13.72 -0.34
C PHE A 67 -10.66 14.56 -1.53
N PRO A 68 -10.45 14.00 -2.74
CA PRO A 68 -10.07 14.79 -3.93
C PRO A 68 -11.21 15.64 -4.48
N THR A 69 -12.46 15.16 -4.39
CA THR A 69 -13.63 15.90 -4.87
C THR A 69 -13.91 17.14 -4.01
N MET A 70 -13.74 17.04 -2.69
CA MET A 70 -13.84 18.18 -1.78
C MET A 70 -12.71 19.21 -1.99
N LEU A 71 -11.48 18.74 -2.23
CA LEU A 71 -10.32 19.62 -2.43
C LEU A 71 -10.24 20.21 -3.85
N SER A 72 -11.21 19.92 -4.75
CA SER A 72 -11.15 20.27 -6.18
C SER A 72 -9.82 19.86 -6.84
N GLY A 73 -9.17 18.82 -6.30
CA GLY A 73 -7.87 18.31 -6.72
C GLY A 73 -8.06 17.08 -7.60
N LEU A 74 -8.87 17.19 -8.65
CA LEU A 74 -8.94 16.15 -9.66
C LEU A 74 -7.55 16.05 -10.29
N PRO A 75 -6.88 14.89 -10.23
CA PRO A 75 -5.58 14.74 -10.87
C PRO A 75 -5.73 15.09 -12.35
N PRO A 76 -4.92 16.01 -12.89
CA PRO A 76 -4.96 16.33 -14.32
C PRO A 76 -4.67 15.04 -15.10
N GLN A 77 -5.62 14.71 -15.98
CA GLN A 77 -5.60 13.57 -16.89
C GLN A 77 -4.50 13.70 -17.94
#